data_AF-A0A6V7FLL2-F1
#
_entry.id   AF-A0A6V7FLL2-F1
#
_cell.length_a   1.000
_cell.length_b   1.000
_cell.length_c   1.000
_cell.angle_alpha   90.00
_cell.angle_beta   90.00
_cell.angle_gamma   90.00
#
_symmetry.space_group_name_H-M   'P 1'
#
loop_
_entity.id
_entity.type
_entity.pdbx_description
1 polymer ?
#
loop_
_entity_poly.entity_id
_entity_poly.type
_entity_poly.pdbx_seq_one_letter_code
_entity_poly.pdbx_strand_id
1 'polypeptide(L)'
;MHSHFAPSVARTPRARARAVLLTIALAATTAQAATPPPYLDTQRPFDARAADLVSRMTLEEKAAQMQNAAPAIPRLQVPEYDWWNEALHGVARAGGATVFPQAIGLAATFDTPLMAEVATAISDEARAKHHAFLARGEHKRYQGLTFWSPNINIFRDPRWGRGQETYGEDPFLTARMGVTFVQGLQAQQGPYRKLDATAKHFAVHSGPEADRHHFDVHPSERDLHETYLPAFQALVQEGKVAAVMGAYNRVNGESASASTRLEGILRREWGFDGYIVSDCAAIRDIWQNHKIVPTPEAAAALGVKHGTDLDCGDTYAALPAAVRAGLIDEATIDIALKRLMTTRMRLGMFDPPAKVAWAQIPASANQSPQHDALARRTARESLVLLKNDGVLPLKPTLKRIAVIGPTADDPMSLLGNYYGTPAAPVTILQGIRDAAPQAQVIYARGSDLVEGREDPNAAAPIDTRYLRPAAGATQNGLTGEYFKGRALAGTPVLTRIDPRIAFRWDRNAPTDDAVGRGELHADRALDKDDFSVRWHGQLLPPVSGNYELQIAADDGVRLSLDGKLLIDQ
;
A
#
# COMPACT_ATOMS: atom_id res chain seq x y z
N MET A 1 -3.23 -69.01 -20.65
CA MET A 1 -2.32 -69.84 -21.46
C MET A 1 -2.87 -69.92 -22.88
N HIS A 2 -2.06 -69.50 -23.86
CA HIS A 2 -2.10 -69.73 -25.32
C HIS A 2 -3.40 -69.41 -26.11
N SER A 3 -3.36 -68.87 -27.33
CA SER A 3 -2.34 -68.27 -28.18
C SER A 3 -3.03 -67.74 -29.46
N HIS A 4 -2.42 -66.70 -30.05
CA HIS A 4 -2.63 -66.03 -31.34
C HIS A 4 -3.26 -66.79 -32.53
N PHE A 5 -3.84 -66.02 -33.47
CA PHE A 5 -3.41 -66.02 -34.88
C PHE A 5 -3.75 -64.68 -35.59
N ALA A 6 -2.85 -64.25 -36.48
CA ALA A 6 -2.86 -63.00 -37.25
C ALA A 6 -3.61 -63.12 -38.60
N PRO A 7 -3.96 -62.00 -39.28
CA PRO A 7 -4.55 -62.02 -40.62
C PRO A 7 -3.54 -61.70 -41.74
N SER A 8 -3.90 -62.13 -42.95
CA SER A 8 -3.25 -61.85 -44.23
C SER A 8 -4.32 -61.35 -45.20
N VAL A 9 -3.96 -60.45 -46.13
CA VAL A 9 -4.08 -60.66 -47.60
C VAL A 9 -4.16 -59.33 -48.39
N ALA A 10 -3.22 -59.25 -49.34
CA ALA A 10 -3.23 -58.69 -50.70
C ALA A 10 -3.25 -57.18 -51.04
N ARG A 11 -2.46 -56.92 -52.09
CA ARG A 11 -2.13 -55.68 -52.80
C ARG A 11 -2.97 -55.53 -54.08
N THR A 12 -3.37 -54.28 -54.37
CA THR A 12 -3.36 -53.48 -55.65
C THR A 12 -3.51 -54.16 -57.03
N PRO A 13 -4.17 -53.54 -58.05
CA PRO A 13 -3.47 -52.54 -58.87
C PRO A 13 -4.29 -51.37 -59.51
N ARG A 14 -3.61 -50.21 -59.54
CA ARG A 14 -3.46 -49.15 -60.57
C ARG A 14 -4.48 -49.00 -61.72
N ALA A 15 -4.93 -47.75 -61.91
CA ALA A 15 -5.01 -47.09 -63.23
C ALA A 15 -4.79 -45.57 -63.09
N ARG A 16 -3.94 -45.00 -63.96
CA ARG A 16 -3.56 -43.58 -64.03
C ARG A 16 -4.54 -42.81 -64.91
N ALA A 17 -4.91 -41.57 -64.55
CA ALA A 17 -5.37 -40.59 -65.53
C ALA A 17 -5.11 -39.13 -65.08
N ARG A 18 -4.20 -38.50 -65.82
CA ARG A 18 -4.17 -37.11 -66.33
C ARG A 18 -4.41 -35.94 -65.36
N ALA A 19 -3.34 -35.18 -65.17
CA ALA A 19 -3.30 -33.85 -64.57
C ALA A 19 -3.95 -32.79 -65.48
N VAL A 20 -4.80 -31.96 -64.87
CA VAL A 20 -5.25 -30.66 -65.39
C VAL A 20 -4.73 -29.62 -64.39
N LEU A 21 -3.79 -28.78 -64.83
CA LEU A 21 -3.29 -27.64 -64.06
C LEU A 21 -4.30 -26.50 -64.16
N LEU A 22 -5.00 -26.22 -63.06
CA LEU A 22 -5.82 -25.04 -62.89
C LEU A 22 -4.99 -23.98 -62.16
N THR A 23 -4.57 -22.94 -62.88
CA THR A 23 -3.92 -21.75 -62.32
C THR A 23 -4.97 -20.89 -61.62
N ILE A 24 -5.10 -21.04 -60.30
CA ILE A 24 -5.82 -20.10 -59.45
C ILE A 24 -4.87 -18.95 -59.15
N ALA A 25 -5.14 -17.78 -59.73
CA ALA A 25 -4.50 -16.54 -59.33
C ALA A 25 -4.98 -16.18 -57.92
N LEU A 26 -4.16 -16.47 -56.90
CA LEU A 26 -4.32 -15.90 -55.57
C LEU A 26 -4.00 -14.40 -55.68
N ALA A 27 -5.04 -13.57 -55.68
CA ALA A 27 -4.89 -12.16 -55.34
C ALA A 27 -4.47 -12.09 -53.87
N ALA A 28 -3.18 -12.00 -53.61
CA ALA A 28 -2.65 -11.69 -52.30
C ALA A 28 -3.01 -10.23 -51.98
N THR A 29 -4.16 -10.02 -51.34
CA THR A 29 -4.40 -8.79 -50.59
C THR A 29 -3.40 -8.78 -49.45
N THR A 30 -2.28 -8.09 -49.63
CA THR A 30 -1.41 -7.68 -48.53
C THR A 30 -2.27 -6.83 -47.60
N ALA A 31 -2.74 -7.42 -46.50
CA ALA A 31 -3.30 -6.66 -45.41
C ALA A 31 -2.17 -5.75 -44.91
N GLN A 32 -2.19 -4.49 -45.33
CA GLN A 32 -1.31 -3.46 -44.81
C GLN A 32 -1.55 -3.45 -43.30
N ALA A 33 -0.59 -3.90 -42.51
CA ALA A 33 -0.69 -3.81 -41.05
C ALA A 33 -0.98 -2.34 -40.73
N ALA A 34 -2.16 -2.06 -40.17
CA ALA A 34 -2.58 -0.70 -39.87
C ALA A 34 -1.49 -0.06 -39.01
N THR A 35 -1.01 1.12 -39.40
CA THR A 35 -0.04 1.87 -38.60
C THR A 35 -0.61 2.02 -37.19
N PRO A 36 0.13 1.62 -36.15
CA PRO A 36 -0.36 1.72 -34.79
C PRO A 36 -0.73 3.19 -34.50
N PRO A 37 -1.84 3.44 -33.77
CA PRO A 37 -2.22 4.80 -33.41
C PRO A 37 -1.08 5.49 -32.63
N PRO A 38 -0.91 6.82 -32.77
CA PRO A 38 0.21 7.54 -32.16
C PRO A 38 0.42 7.27 -30.67
N TYR A 39 -0.64 7.05 -29.88
CA TYR A 39 -0.49 6.74 -28.45
C TYR A 39 0.24 5.42 -28.14
N LEU A 40 0.28 4.47 -29.08
CA LEU A 40 1.01 3.20 -28.97
C LEU A 40 2.44 3.27 -29.55
N ASP A 41 2.80 4.37 -30.20
CA ASP A 41 4.13 4.56 -30.78
C ASP A 41 5.14 5.01 -29.71
N THR A 42 5.90 4.05 -29.19
CA THR A 42 6.93 4.27 -28.15
C THR A 42 8.06 5.21 -28.55
N GLN A 43 8.17 5.61 -29.83
CA GLN A 43 9.16 6.61 -30.27
C GLN A 43 8.67 8.05 -30.11
N ARG A 44 7.39 8.25 -29.79
CA ARG A 44 6.81 9.59 -29.59
C ARG A 44 6.95 10.06 -28.14
N PRO A 45 7.08 11.39 -27.93
CA PRO A 45 7.01 11.95 -26.58
C PRO A 45 5.70 11.60 -25.87
N PHE A 46 5.75 11.40 -24.55
CA PHE A 46 4.57 11.02 -23.77
C PHE A 46 3.42 12.00 -23.90
N ASP A 47 3.67 13.32 -23.97
CA ASP A 47 2.60 14.32 -24.10
C ASP A 47 1.85 14.20 -25.44
N ALA A 48 2.56 13.87 -26.52
CA ALA A 48 1.93 13.65 -27.83
C ALA A 48 1.10 12.36 -27.83
N ARG A 49 1.59 11.32 -27.16
CA ARG A 49 0.87 10.04 -26.99
C ARG A 49 -0.38 10.22 -26.12
N ALA A 50 -0.26 10.93 -25.01
CA ALA A 50 -1.36 11.24 -24.11
C ALA A 50 -2.44 12.09 -24.80
N ALA A 51 -2.05 13.11 -25.56
CA ALA A 51 -2.99 13.94 -26.32
C ALA A 51 -3.77 13.13 -27.37
N ASP A 52 -3.12 12.23 -28.10
CA ASP A 52 -3.79 11.33 -29.04
C ASP A 52 -4.68 10.30 -28.34
N LEU A 53 -4.29 9.79 -27.17
CA LEU A 53 -5.14 8.89 -26.39
C LEU A 53 -6.41 9.59 -25.90
N VAL A 54 -6.26 10.79 -25.31
CA VAL A 54 -7.37 11.58 -24.76
C VAL A 54 -8.36 12.01 -25.85
N SER A 55 -7.88 12.38 -27.04
CA SER A 55 -8.75 12.78 -28.16
C SER A 55 -9.63 11.63 -28.67
N ARG A 56 -9.28 10.38 -28.35
CA ARG A 56 -10.02 9.18 -28.74
C ARG A 56 -11.03 8.73 -27.70
N MET A 57 -11.01 9.27 -26.48
CA MET A 57 -11.91 8.91 -25.38
C MET A 57 -13.27 9.60 -25.53
N THR A 58 -14.34 8.94 -25.10
CA THR A 58 -15.64 9.61 -24.92
C THR A 58 -15.62 10.42 -23.63
N LEU A 59 -16.56 11.35 -23.47
CA LEU A 59 -16.69 12.15 -22.24
C LEU A 59 -16.84 11.27 -20.99
N GLU A 60 -17.60 10.18 -21.07
CA GLU A 60 -17.79 9.22 -19.97
C GLU A 60 -16.49 8.49 -19.61
N GLU A 61 -15.72 8.05 -20.61
CA GLU A 61 -14.41 7.44 -20.38
C GLU A 61 -13.42 8.43 -19.78
N LYS A 62 -13.43 9.69 -20.23
CA LYS A 62 -12.60 10.76 -19.66
C LYS A 62 -12.89 10.94 -18.17
N ALA A 63 -14.16 11.09 -17.81
CA ALA A 63 -14.59 11.21 -16.41
C ALA A 63 -14.24 9.98 -15.57
N ALA A 64 -14.37 8.78 -16.13
CA ALA A 64 -14.01 7.53 -15.45
C ALA A 64 -12.49 7.41 -15.19
N GLN A 65 -11.64 7.93 -16.08
CA GLN A 65 -10.19 7.93 -15.90
C GLN A 65 -9.67 8.98 -14.90
N MET A 66 -10.52 9.91 -14.46
CA MET A 66 -10.18 10.94 -13.46
C MET A 66 -10.61 10.58 -12.03
N GLN A 67 -10.95 9.32 -11.79
CA GLN A 67 -11.21 8.76 -10.45
C GLN A 67 -10.05 7.84 -10.06
N ASN A 68 -9.78 7.69 -8.76
CA ASN A 68 -8.67 6.84 -8.31
C ASN A 68 -8.84 5.39 -8.79
N ALA A 69 -10.05 4.84 -8.80
CA ALA A 69 -10.33 3.52 -9.37
C ALA A 69 -10.71 3.68 -10.85
N ALA A 70 -9.70 3.86 -11.71
CA ALA A 70 -9.91 4.08 -13.14
C ALA A 70 -10.15 2.74 -13.85
N PRO A 71 -11.33 2.54 -14.49
CA PRO A 71 -11.63 1.28 -15.15
C PRO A 71 -10.78 1.08 -16.41
N ALA A 72 -10.72 -0.16 -16.90
CA ALA A 72 -10.13 -0.42 -18.22
C ALA A 72 -10.95 0.25 -19.33
N ILE A 73 -10.28 0.64 -20.43
CA ILE A 73 -10.93 1.01 -21.69
C ILE A 73 -10.45 0.01 -22.76
N PRO A 74 -11.13 -1.14 -22.91
CA PRO A 74 -10.65 -2.22 -23.77
C PRO A 74 -10.45 -1.80 -25.23
N ARG A 75 -11.34 -0.96 -25.78
CA ARG A 75 -11.24 -0.48 -27.18
C ARG A 75 -9.99 0.37 -27.45
N LEU A 76 -9.41 0.96 -26.40
CA LEU A 76 -8.20 1.79 -26.46
C LEU A 76 -6.98 1.10 -25.84
N GLN A 77 -7.10 -0.18 -25.45
CA GLN A 77 -6.03 -0.93 -24.77
C GLN A 77 -5.49 -0.21 -23.51
N VAL A 78 -6.35 0.53 -22.81
CA VAL A 78 -6.01 1.14 -21.52
C VAL A 78 -6.35 0.13 -20.43
N PRO A 79 -5.37 -0.39 -19.67
CA PRO A 79 -5.65 -1.29 -18.56
C PRO A 79 -6.34 -0.56 -17.41
N GLU A 80 -7.07 -1.31 -16.60
CA GLU A 80 -7.55 -0.86 -15.29
C GLU A 80 -6.36 -0.36 -14.45
N TYR A 81 -6.59 0.67 -13.65
CA TYR A 81 -5.56 1.23 -12.79
C TYR A 81 -6.17 1.88 -11.55
N ASP A 82 -5.71 1.47 -10.37
CA ASP A 82 -5.97 2.22 -9.14
C ASP A 82 -4.79 3.13 -8.78
N TRP A 83 -5.06 4.43 -8.72
CA TRP A 83 -4.09 5.46 -8.36
C TRP A 83 -3.70 5.41 -6.88
N TRP A 84 -4.49 4.77 -6.03
CA TRP A 84 -4.31 4.78 -4.58
C TRP A 84 -3.29 3.73 -4.13
N ASN A 85 -2.07 4.19 -3.87
CA ASN A 85 -1.01 3.43 -3.21
C ASN A 85 -0.41 4.23 -2.06
N GLU A 86 0.15 3.58 -1.06
CA GLU A 86 0.66 4.20 0.16
C GLU A 86 2.06 3.66 0.46
N ALA A 87 3.00 4.54 0.84
CA ALA A 87 4.40 4.18 1.04
C ALA A 87 5.06 4.96 2.19
N LEU A 88 4.27 5.39 3.18
CA LEU A 88 4.70 6.37 4.19
C LEU A 88 6.03 6.00 4.88
N HIS A 89 6.20 4.72 5.19
CA HIS A 89 7.43 4.18 5.79
C HIS A 89 7.65 2.70 5.41
N GLY A 90 7.36 2.37 4.14
CA GLY A 90 7.27 0.99 3.63
C GLY A 90 6.07 0.86 2.70
N VAL A 91 6.10 -0.08 1.74
CA VAL A 91 4.95 -0.26 0.83
C VAL A 91 3.76 -0.80 1.61
N ALA A 92 2.73 0.02 1.77
CA ALA A 92 1.66 -0.24 2.70
C ALA A 92 0.48 -1.00 2.07
N ARG A 93 -0.15 -1.86 2.87
CA ARG A 93 -1.39 -2.58 2.52
C ARG A 93 -1.32 -3.40 1.21
N ALA A 94 -0.11 -3.71 0.74
CA ALA A 94 0.19 -4.51 -0.45
C ALA A 94 0.92 -5.82 -0.09
N GLY A 95 0.54 -6.41 1.05
CA GLY A 95 1.10 -7.64 1.60
C GLY A 95 2.46 -7.46 2.29
N GLY A 96 3.29 -8.50 2.29
CA GLY A 96 4.59 -8.53 2.95
C GLY A 96 5.56 -7.45 2.47
N ALA A 97 6.02 -6.53 3.32
CA ALA A 97 6.94 -5.43 2.96
C ALA A 97 7.97 -5.16 4.07
N THR A 98 9.07 -4.48 3.73
CA THR A 98 9.94 -3.90 4.75
C THR A 98 9.22 -2.72 5.40
N VAL A 99 9.18 -2.69 6.72
CA VAL A 99 8.55 -1.60 7.50
C VAL A 99 9.63 -0.85 8.26
N PHE A 100 9.85 0.39 7.86
CA PHE A 100 10.78 1.31 8.52
C PHE A 100 10.11 1.98 9.73
N PRO A 101 10.86 2.66 10.61
CA PRO A 101 10.24 3.52 11.63
C PRO A 101 9.21 4.46 11.01
N GLN A 102 8.15 4.76 11.76
CA GLN A 102 7.16 5.75 11.34
C GLN A 102 7.85 7.11 11.04
N ALA A 103 7.24 7.95 10.19
CA ALA A 103 7.87 9.17 9.69
C ALA A 103 8.47 10.07 10.79
N ILE A 104 7.80 10.20 11.94
CA ILE A 104 8.34 10.96 13.09
C ILE A 104 9.66 10.37 13.62
N GLY A 105 9.80 9.05 13.59
CA GLY A 105 11.05 8.35 13.93
C GLY A 105 12.11 8.52 12.85
N LEU A 106 11.73 8.50 11.57
CA LEU A 106 12.66 8.82 10.48
C LEU A 106 13.21 10.25 10.59
N ALA A 107 12.39 11.22 10.98
CA ALA A 107 12.85 12.59 11.20
C ALA A 107 13.81 12.72 12.39
N ALA A 108 13.61 11.90 13.43
CA ALA A 108 14.47 11.89 14.62
C ALA A 108 15.93 11.45 14.33
N THR A 109 16.21 10.89 13.15
CA THR A 109 17.60 10.58 12.73
C THR A 109 18.37 11.84 12.34
N PHE A 110 17.68 12.91 11.90
CA PHE A 110 18.27 14.09 11.26
C PHE A 110 19.23 13.74 10.09
N ASP A 111 19.01 12.60 9.42
CA ASP A 111 19.92 12.02 8.44
C ASP A 111 19.23 11.87 7.07
N THR A 112 19.47 12.83 6.18
CA THR A 112 18.96 12.78 4.81
C THR A 112 19.63 11.71 3.94
N PRO A 113 20.95 11.44 4.00
CA PRO A 113 21.53 10.25 3.35
C PRO A 113 20.81 8.95 3.70
N LEU A 114 20.53 8.70 4.98
CA LEU A 114 19.79 7.52 5.41
C LEU A 114 18.36 7.51 4.86
N MET A 115 17.69 8.66 4.85
CA MET A 115 16.37 8.80 4.22
C MET A 115 16.40 8.44 2.72
N ALA A 116 17.49 8.77 2.00
CA ALA A 116 17.64 8.40 0.60
C ALA A 116 17.73 6.88 0.40
N GLU A 117 18.45 6.19 1.28
CA GLU A 117 18.53 4.72 1.29
C GLU A 117 17.15 4.10 1.57
N VAL A 118 16.42 4.63 2.58
CA VAL A 118 15.06 4.17 2.93
C VAL A 118 14.11 4.35 1.75
N ALA A 119 14.05 5.54 1.16
CA ALA A 119 13.16 5.83 0.02
C ALA A 119 13.52 4.99 -1.21
N THR A 120 14.80 4.70 -1.44
CA THR A 120 15.25 3.83 -2.54
C THR A 120 14.77 2.39 -2.32
N ALA A 121 14.93 1.85 -1.11
CA ALA A 121 14.44 0.53 -0.75
C ALA A 121 12.92 0.41 -0.95
N ILE A 122 12.15 1.37 -0.42
CA ILE A 122 10.69 1.44 -0.60
C ILE A 122 10.33 1.42 -2.09
N SER A 123 11.05 2.17 -2.92
CA SER A 123 10.74 2.25 -4.33
C SER A 123 11.13 1.02 -5.14
N ASP A 124 12.16 0.29 -4.71
CA ASP A 124 12.49 -1.03 -5.26
C ASP A 124 11.39 -2.06 -4.94
N GLU A 125 10.95 -2.11 -3.68
CA GLU A 125 9.88 -3.03 -3.27
C GLU A 125 8.56 -2.74 -3.99
N ALA A 126 8.21 -1.46 -4.15
CA ALA A 126 7.01 -1.05 -4.88
C ALA A 126 7.03 -1.54 -6.34
N ARG A 127 8.17 -1.40 -7.04
CA ARG A 127 8.32 -1.89 -8.41
C ARG A 127 8.28 -3.42 -8.45
N ALA A 128 8.96 -4.11 -7.54
CA ALA A 128 8.91 -5.57 -7.45
C ALA A 128 7.46 -6.07 -7.28
N LYS A 129 6.71 -5.46 -6.34
CA LYS A 129 5.30 -5.78 -6.06
C LYS A 129 4.41 -5.50 -7.26
N HIS A 130 4.51 -4.31 -7.85
CA HIS A 130 3.69 -3.94 -9.01
C HIS A 130 3.80 -4.94 -10.16
N HIS A 131 5.02 -5.36 -10.51
CA HIS A 131 5.21 -6.32 -11.61
C HIS A 131 4.77 -7.73 -11.22
N ALA A 132 4.87 -8.11 -9.94
CA ALA A 132 4.31 -9.36 -9.46
C ALA A 132 2.77 -9.37 -9.58
N PHE A 133 2.08 -8.28 -9.24
CA PHE A 133 0.63 -8.12 -9.44
C PHE A 133 0.27 -8.15 -10.93
N LEU A 134 1.00 -7.38 -11.74
CA LEU A 134 0.78 -7.30 -13.19
C LEU A 134 0.93 -8.67 -13.88
N ALA A 135 1.92 -9.48 -13.47
CA ALA A 135 2.12 -10.83 -13.99
C ALA A 135 0.94 -11.78 -13.68
N ARG A 136 0.13 -11.47 -12.67
CA ARG A 136 -1.10 -12.20 -12.31
C ARG A 136 -2.37 -11.53 -12.85
N GLY A 137 -2.25 -10.45 -13.62
CA GLY A 137 -3.39 -9.68 -14.15
C GLY A 137 -4.14 -8.90 -13.07
N GLU A 138 -3.49 -8.54 -11.97
CA GLU A 138 -4.09 -7.78 -10.88
C GLU A 138 -3.76 -6.28 -10.99
N HIS A 139 -4.79 -5.42 -10.87
CA HIS A 139 -4.72 -3.97 -11.09
C HIS A 139 -5.42 -3.14 -9.99
N LYS A 140 -5.71 -3.77 -8.85
CA LYS A 140 -6.56 -3.21 -7.78
C LYS A 140 -5.82 -2.17 -6.95
N ARG A 141 -6.54 -1.51 -6.03
CA ARG A 141 -5.98 -0.64 -4.98
C ARG A 141 -4.73 -1.22 -4.32
N TYR A 142 -3.72 -0.38 -4.10
CA TYR A 142 -2.39 -0.72 -3.55
C TYR A 142 -1.48 -1.57 -4.47
N GLN A 143 -1.81 -1.72 -5.75
CA GLN A 143 -1.02 -2.50 -6.73
C GLN A 143 -0.40 -1.65 -7.85
N GLY A 144 -0.55 -0.33 -7.80
CA GLY A 144 -0.07 0.64 -8.78
C GLY A 144 1.33 1.20 -8.49
N LEU A 145 1.64 2.35 -9.10
CA LEU A 145 2.96 3.01 -9.03
C LEU A 145 2.90 4.49 -8.62
N THR A 146 1.73 4.96 -8.19
CA THR A 146 1.48 6.32 -7.70
C THR A 146 1.25 6.27 -6.20
N PHE A 147 2.19 6.81 -5.43
CA PHE A 147 2.22 6.67 -3.98
C PHE A 147 1.86 7.99 -3.30
N TRP A 148 0.84 7.94 -2.45
CA TRP A 148 0.35 9.08 -1.68
C TRP A 148 1.23 9.33 -0.46
N SER A 149 2.51 9.62 -0.70
CA SER A 149 3.53 9.83 0.33
C SER A 149 4.61 10.77 -0.25
N PRO A 150 5.25 11.63 0.56
CA PRO A 150 5.18 11.70 2.02
C PRO A 150 4.09 12.62 2.58
N ASN A 151 3.73 12.42 3.86
CA ASN A 151 2.98 13.41 4.63
C ASN A 151 3.94 14.45 5.21
N ILE A 152 3.84 15.70 4.74
CA ILE A 152 4.72 16.82 5.09
C ILE A 152 3.96 17.96 5.78
N ASN A 153 2.80 17.66 6.37
CA ASN A 153 2.14 18.62 7.25
C ASN A 153 2.95 18.85 8.52
N ILE A 154 2.74 19.99 9.16
CA ILE A 154 3.42 20.35 10.41
C ILE A 154 2.67 19.76 11.59
N PHE A 155 3.38 19.05 12.49
CA PHE A 155 2.80 18.52 13.72
C PHE A 155 2.67 19.62 14.78
N ARG A 156 1.78 20.59 14.52
CA ARG A 156 1.64 21.80 15.33
C ARG A 156 1.02 21.57 16.71
N ASP A 157 -0.03 20.76 16.77
CA ASP A 157 -0.68 20.39 18.03
C ASP A 157 -0.34 18.94 18.35
N PRO A 158 0.29 18.65 19.51
CA PRO A 158 0.77 17.30 19.84
C PRO A 158 -0.35 16.27 20.02
N ARG A 159 -1.63 16.69 20.05
CA ARG A 159 -2.80 15.80 20.14
C ARG A 159 -3.29 15.33 18.77
N TRP A 160 -2.74 15.84 17.67
CA TRP A 160 -3.18 15.47 16.34
C TRP A 160 -2.89 13.99 16.07
N GLY A 161 -3.96 13.20 15.81
CA GLY A 161 -3.87 11.75 15.66
C GLY A 161 -3.01 11.25 14.49
N ARG A 162 -2.68 12.13 13.54
CA ARG A 162 -1.79 11.83 12.40
C ARG A 162 -0.42 12.50 12.50
N GLY A 163 -0.09 13.16 13.61
CA GLY A 163 1.21 13.79 13.80
C GLY A 163 2.39 12.82 13.75
N GLN A 164 2.17 11.54 14.08
CA GLN A 164 3.17 10.49 13.90
C GLN A 164 3.59 10.32 12.42
N GLU A 165 2.70 10.62 11.48
CA GLU A 165 2.92 10.47 10.04
C GLU A 165 3.81 11.55 9.44
N THR A 166 4.16 12.59 10.21
CA THR A 166 4.94 13.72 9.69
C THR A 166 6.37 13.69 10.19
N TYR A 167 7.18 14.60 9.66
CA TYR A 167 8.57 14.79 10.09
C TYR A 167 8.73 15.76 11.27
N GLY A 168 7.65 15.98 12.03
CA GLY A 168 7.64 16.82 13.24
C GLY A 168 7.04 18.21 13.02
N GLU A 169 7.43 19.14 13.90
CA GLU A 169 6.89 20.51 13.96
C GLU A 169 7.71 21.54 13.19
N ASP A 170 8.93 21.20 12.76
CA ASP A 170 9.85 22.12 12.10
C ASP A 170 9.69 22.08 10.56
N PRO A 171 9.36 23.21 9.90
CA PRO A 171 9.21 23.26 8.45
C PRO A 171 10.50 22.94 7.69
N PHE A 172 11.68 23.28 8.23
CA PHE A 172 12.95 23.07 7.55
C PHE A 172 13.33 21.58 7.51
N LEU A 173 13.32 20.90 8.65
CA LEU A 173 13.55 19.46 8.76
C LEU A 173 12.54 18.70 7.89
N THR A 174 11.27 19.07 7.97
CA THR A 174 10.20 18.47 7.14
C THR A 174 10.49 18.61 5.66
N ALA A 175 10.93 19.80 5.21
CA ALA A 175 11.33 20.03 3.82
C ALA A 175 12.53 19.16 3.42
N ARG A 176 13.58 19.08 4.25
CA ARG A 176 14.79 18.31 3.91
C ARG A 176 14.52 16.81 3.84
N MET A 177 13.82 16.24 4.83
CA MET A 177 13.43 14.83 4.82
C MET A 177 12.52 14.52 3.63
N GLY A 178 11.52 15.37 3.38
CA GLY A 178 10.57 15.18 2.29
C GLY A 178 11.19 15.30 0.89
N VAL A 179 12.09 16.26 0.65
CA VAL A 179 12.81 16.38 -0.64
C VAL A 179 13.59 15.10 -0.94
N THR A 180 14.33 14.59 0.04
CA THR A 180 15.11 13.37 -0.13
C THR A 180 14.24 12.15 -0.34
N PHE A 181 13.13 12.03 0.41
CA PHE A 181 12.17 10.95 0.22
C PHE A 181 11.56 10.95 -1.19
N VAL A 182 11.12 12.12 -1.67
CA VAL A 182 10.59 12.28 -3.04
C VAL A 182 11.62 11.86 -4.08
N GLN A 183 12.86 12.31 -3.97
CA GLN A 183 13.91 11.97 -4.93
C GLN A 183 14.21 10.46 -4.96
N GLY A 184 14.23 9.80 -3.80
CA GLY A 184 14.44 8.35 -3.69
C GLY A 184 13.28 7.52 -4.27
N LEU A 185 12.04 8.00 -4.15
CA LEU A 185 10.90 7.35 -4.81
C LEU A 185 10.89 7.56 -6.33
N GLN A 186 11.25 8.77 -6.76
CA GLN A 186 11.07 9.22 -8.14
C GLN A 186 12.33 9.13 -9.01
N ALA A 187 13.29 8.28 -8.64
CA ALA A 187 14.50 8.08 -9.44
C ALA A 187 14.17 7.88 -10.93
N GLN A 188 14.98 8.45 -11.81
CA GLN A 188 14.71 8.46 -13.24
C GLN A 188 15.75 7.64 -14.01
N GLN A 189 15.30 6.83 -14.96
CA GLN A 189 16.16 6.09 -15.87
C GLN A 189 15.63 6.20 -17.29
N GLY A 190 16.37 6.92 -18.13
CA GLY A 190 15.89 7.33 -19.45
C GLY A 190 14.62 8.18 -19.33
N PRO A 191 13.59 7.91 -20.16
CA PRO A 191 12.34 8.66 -20.08
C PRO A 191 11.46 8.22 -18.89
N TYR A 192 11.76 7.09 -18.23
CA TYR A 192 10.89 6.50 -17.23
C TYR A 192 11.24 6.91 -15.80
N ARG A 193 10.20 7.26 -15.05
CA ARG A 193 10.28 7.50 -13.62
C ARG A 193 10.02 6.20 -12.86
N LYS A 194 10.74 5.97 -11.77
CA LYS A 194 10.60 4.77 -10.95
C LYS A 194 9.20 4.74 -10.33
N LEU A 195 8.82 5.72 -9.52
CA LEU A 195 7.48 5.88 -8.99
C LEU A 195 7.07 7.36 -9.03
N ASP A 196 5.79 7.64 -8.76
CA ASP A 196 5.35 8.98 -8.41
C ASP A 196 5.20 9.10 -6.89
N ALA A 197 5.83 10.13 -6.33
CA ALA A 197 5.56 10.58 -4.96
C ALA A 197 4.49 11.68 -4.97
N THR A 198 3.77 11.82 -3.86
CA THR A 198 2.69 12.79 -3.69
C THR A 198 2.87 13.54 -2.39
N ALA A 199 3.15 14.84 -2.47
CA ALA A 199 3.21 15.68 -1.27
C ALA A 199 1.80 15.85 -0.71
N LYS A 200 1.59 15.48 0.57
CA LYS A 200 0.27 15.59 1.22
C LYS A 200 0.35 16.18 2.63
N HIS A 201 -0.70 16.83 3.13
CA HIS A 201 -1.95 17.23 2.49
C HIS A 201 -1.99 18.75 2.33
N PHE A 202 -2.17 19.23 1.10
CA PHE A 202 -2.03 20.62 0.69
C PHE A 202 -3.37 21.37 0.84
N ALA A 203 -3.54 22.30 1.78
CA ALA A 203 -2.58 22.72 2.79
C ALA A 203 -3.26 22.92 4.17
N VAL A 204 -2.43 23.14 5.18
CA VAL A 204 -2.85 23.49 6.55
C VAL A 204 -3.68 22.37 7.23
N HIS A 205 -3.44 21.13 6.82
CA HIS A 205 -4.03 19.95 7.45
C HIS A 205 -3.16 19.47 8.63
N SER A 206 -3.26 20.16 9.76
CA SER A 206 -2.46 19.90 10.98
C SER A 206 -3.34 19.59 12.20
N GLY A 207 -4.49 18.97 11.95
CA GLY A 207 -5.54 18.71 12.93
C GLY A 207 -6.52 19.88 13.13
N PRO A 208 -7.61 19.67 13.89
CA PRO A 208 -7.96 18.42 14.57
C PRO A 208 -8.47 17.35 13.59
N GLU A 209 -8.09 16.10 13.82
CA GLU A 209 -8.42 14.98 12.91
C GLU A 209 -9.93 14.71 12.83
N ALA A 210 -10.63 14.80 13.97
CA ALA A 210 -12.05 14.48 14.06
C ALA A 210 -12.95 15.41 13.24
N ASP A 211 -12.50 16.62 12.92
CA ASP A 211 -13.29 17.64 12.22
C ASP A 211 -12.78 17.92 10.79
N ARG A 212 -11.85 17.11 10.29
CA ARG A 212 -11.11 17.35 9.04
C ARG A 212 -11.98 17.61 7.80
N HIS A 213 -13.21 17.07 7.78
CA HIS A 213 -14.17 17.18 6.68
C HIS A 213 -15.07 18.42 6.75
N HIS A 214 -14.96 19.26 7.78
CA HIS A 214 -15.84 20.41 7.96
C HIS A 214 -15.10 21.71 8.27
N PHE A 215 -13.97 21.65 8.98
CA PHE A 215 -13.35 22.86 9.50
C PHE A 215 -12.82 23.78 8.40
N ASP A 216 -12.87 25.09 8.69
CA ASP A 216 -12.28 26.15 7.88
C ASP A 216 -11.17 26.81 8.69
N VAL A 217 -9.93 26.71 8.22
CA VAL A 217 -8.78 27.29 8.90
C VAL A 217 -8.41 28.63 8.29
N HIS A 218 -8.12 29.59 9.18
CA HIS A 218 -7.78 30.97 8.83
C HIS A 218 -6.37 31.32 9.33
N PRO A 219 -5.30 30.75 8.74
CA PRO A 219 -3.95 31.11 9.13
C PRO A 219 -3.66 32.56 8.71
N SER A 220 -2.82 33.26 9.49
CA SER A 220 -2.25 34.52 9.00
C SER A 220 -1.38 34.24 7.77
N GLU A 221 -1.22 35.23 6.89
CA GLU A 221 -0.32 35.15 5.73
C GLU A 221 1.10 34.72 6.13
N ARG A 222 1.57 35.22 7.28
CA ARG A 222 2.85 34.84 7.84
C ARG A 222 2.91 33.35 8.19
N ASP A 223 1.95 32.85 8.96
CA ASP A 223 1.91 31.44 9.39
C ASP A 223 1.75 30.50 8.18
N LEU A 224 0.96 30.90 7.18
CA LEU A 224 0.82 30.18 5.92
C LEU A 224 2.18 30.05 5.20
N HIS A 225 2.88 31.17 4.98
CA HIS A 225 4.10 31.19 4.17
C HIS A 225 5.37 30.80 4.93
N GLU A 226 5.43 30.97 6.26
CA GLU A 226 6.61 30.63 7.07
C GLU A 226 6.51 29.23 7.71
N THR A 227 5.32 28.64 7.84
CA THR A 227 5.13 27.34 8.53
C THR A 227 4.53 26.26 7.65
N TYR A 228 3.36 26.47 7.03
CA TYR A 228 2.63 25.37 6.36
C TYR A 228 3.06 25.10 4.92
N LEU A 229 3.45 26.13 4.18
CA LEU A 229 3.82 26.03 2.76
C LEU A 229 5.29 25.68 2.46
N PRO A 230 6.31 26.02 3.29
CA PRO A 230 7.72 25.83 2.92
C PRO A 230 8.11 24.41 2.49
N ALA A 231 7.59 23.38 3.16
CA ALA A 231 7.89 22.00 2.78
C ALA A 231 7.30 21.65 1.41
N PHE A 232 6.07 22.06 1.10
CA PHE A 232 5.48 21.85 -0.22
C PHE A 232 6.28 22.59 -1.31
N GLN A 233 6.66 23.84 -1.05
CA GLN A 233 7.48 24.62 -1.97
C GLN A 233 8.81 23.89 -2.29
N ALA A 234 9.51 23.40 -1.27
CA ALA A 234 10.76 22.66 -1.46
C ALA A 234 10.54 21.36 -2.25
N LEU A 235 9.48 20.60 -1.97
CA LEU A 235 9.18 19.37 -2.70
C LEU A 235 8.86 19.65 -4.18
N VAL A 236 8.22 20.77 -4.50
CA VAL A 236 7.95 21.20 -5.88
C VAL A 236 9.23 21.67 -6.58
N GLN A 237 9.96 22.60 -5.96
CA GLN A 237 11.07 23.29 -6.62
C GLN A 237 12.36 22.45 -6.65
N GLU A 238 12.65 21.72 -5.58
CA GLU A 238 13.88 20.91 -5.42
C GLU A 238 13.62 19.42 -5.58
N GLY A 239 12.55 18.91 -4.94
CA GLY A 239 12.18 17.49 -5.01
C GLY A 239 11.61 17.08 -6.37
N LYS A 240 11.07 18.05 -7.14
CA LYS A 240 10.32 17.80 -8.39
C LYS A 240 9.21 16.76 -8.19
N VAL A 241 8.48 16.88 -7.08
CA VAL A 241 7.39 15.95 -6.73
C VAL A 241 6.39 15.83 -7.88
N ALA A 242 5.95 14.60 -8.15
CA ALA A 242 5.08 14.28 -9.29
C ALA A 242 3.64 14.72 -9.06
N ALA A 243 3.22 14.68 -7.80
CA ALA A 243 1.85 14.94 -7.41
C ALA A 243 1.75 15.75 -6.11
N VAL A 244 0.65 16.47 -5.98
CA VAL A 244 0.25 17.13 -4.73
C VAL A 244 -1.17 16.70 -4.39
N MET A 245 -1.40 16.28 -3.15
CA MET A 245 -2.73 15.91 -2.68
C MET A 245 -3.38 17.08 -1.94
N GLY A 246 -4.52 17.58 -2.42
CA GLY A 246 -5.30 18.60 -1.74
C GLY A 246 -5.95 18.05 -0.46
N ALA A 247 -5.96 18.83 0.62
CA ALA A 247 -6.50 18.41 1.91
C ALA A 247 -8.04 18.43 1.99
N TYR A 248 -8.58 17.75 3.00
CA TYR A 248 -10.02 17.75 3.31
C TYR A 248 -10.57 19.13 3.68
N ASN A 249 -9.86 19.89 4.50
CA ASN A 249 -10.38 21.09 5.13
C ASN A 249 -10.53 22.27 4.15
N ARG A 250 -11.16 23.34 4.63
CA ARG A 250 -11.14 24.64 3.96
C ARG A 250 -9.99 25.50 4.46
N VAL A 251 -9.52 26.41 3.61
CA VAL A 251 -8.53 27.45 3.96
C VAL A 251 -9.09 28.79 3.51
N ASN A 252 -9.35 29.68 4.47
CA ASN A 252 -9.94 31.00 4.21
C ASN A 252 -11.23 30.94 3.37
N GLY A 253 -12.09 29.96 3.65
CA GLY A 253 -13.38 29.81 2.99
C GLY A 253 -13.40 28.94 1.74
N GLU A 254 -12.27 28.66 1.10
CA GLU A 254 -12.18 27.78 -0.07
C GLU A 254 -11.85 26.34 0.32
N SER A 255 -12.35 25.34 -0.41
CA SER A 255 -11.89 23.95 -0.22
C SER A 255 -10.41 23.85 -0.59
N ALA A 256 -9.57 23.22 0.24
CA ALA A 256 -8.15 23.06 -0.07
C ALA A 256 -7.92 22.21 -1.34
N SER A 257 -8.79 21.24 -1.63
CA SER A 257 -8.79 20.49 -2.90
C SER A 257 -9.45 21.22 -4.08
N ALA A 258 -9.90 22.46 -3.92
CA ALA A 258 -10.48 23.24 -5.02
C ALA A 258 -10.29 24.75 -4.77
N SER A 259 -9.09 25.17 -4.39
CA SER A 259 -8.76 26.57 -4.07
C SER A 259 -8.00 27.22 -5.23
N THR A 260 -8.51 28.34 -5.72
CA THR A 260 -7.84 29.12 -6.77
C THR A 260 -6.55 29.76 -6.28
N ARG A 261 -6.53 30.12 -4.99
CA ARG A 261 -5.36 30.70 -4.32
C ARG A 261 -4.25 29.67 -4.17
N LEU A 262 -4.57 28.50 -3.59
CA LEU A 262 -3.58 27.45 -3.36
C LEU A 262 -3.05 26.87 -4.68
N GLU A 263 -3.92 26.67 -5.68
CA GLU A 263 -3.50 26.30 -7.04
C GLU A 263 -2.54 27.33 -7.64
N GLY A 264 -2.84 28.61 -7.44
CA GLY A 264 -2.00 29.70 -7.94
C GLY A 264 -0.59 29.71 -7.37
N ILE A 265 -0.48 29.55 -6.06
CA ILE A 265 0.80 29.40 -5.39
C ILE A 265 1.55 28.18 -5.97
N LEU A 266 0.87 27.05 -6.07
CA LEU A 266 1.47 25.81 -6.51
C LEU A 266 1.98 25.87 -7.97
N ARG A 267 1.14 26.29 -8.92
CA ARG A 267 1.48 26.27 -10.36
C ARG A 267 2.14 27.55 -10.85
N ARG A 268 1.66 28.73 -10.44
CA ARG A 268 2.18 30.02 -10.96
C ARG A 268 3.41 30.51 -10.21
N GLU A 269 3.43 30.38 -8.88
CA GLU A 269 4.56 30.88 -8.08
C GLU A 269 5.68 29.84 -7.99
N TRP A 270 5.35 28.56 -7.76
CA TRP A 270 6.37 27.51 -7.58
C TRP A 270 6.71 26.74 -8.85
N GLY A 271 5.87 26.84 -9.90
CA GLY A 271 6.11 26.19 -11.19
C GLY A 271 5.78 24.70 -11.22
N PHE A 272 4.81 24.23 -10.42
CA PHE A 272 4.41 22.83 -10.40
C PHE A 272 3.78 22.35 -11.73
N ASP A 273 4.41 21.36 -12.35
CA ASP A 273 4.02 20.78 -13.64
C ASP A 273 3.35 19.39 -13.53
N GLY A 274 3.28 18.84 -12.31
CA GLY A 274 2.65 17.56 -12.00
C GLY A 274 1.11 17.61 -11.97
N TYR A 275 0.52 16.56 -11.40
CA TYR A 275 -0.93 16.45 -11.22
C TYR A 275 -1.37 16.67 -9.78
N ILE A 276 -2.58 17.18 -9.59
CA ILE A 276 -3.20 17.36 -8.28
C ILE A 276 -4.26 16.28 -8.09
N VAL A 277 -4.21 15.60 -6.95
CA VAL A 277 -5.22 14.63 -6.52
C VAL A 277 -5.94 15.16 -5.29
N SER A 278 -7.24 14.90 -5.14
CA SER A 278 -7.93 15.19 -3.87
C SER A 278 -7.58 14.15 -2.82
N ASP A 279 -7.62 14.51 -1.54
CA ASP A 279 -7.79 13.48 -0.52
C ASP A 279 -9.16 12.79 -0.68
N CYS A 280 -9.33 11.63 -0.06
CA CYS A 280 -10.42 10.72 -0.33
C CYS A 280 -11.78 11.23 0.17
N ALA A 281 -12.67 11.58 -0.77
CA ALA A 281 -13.91 12.32 -0.58
C ALA A 281 -13.78 13.84 -0.40
N ALA A 282 -12.58 14.44 -0.55
CA ALA A 282 -12.45 15.90 -0.39
C ALA A 282 -13.20 16.71 -1.47
N ILE A 283 -13.38 16.18 -2.69
CA ILE A 283 -14.29 16.79 -3.69
C ILE A 283 -15.76 16.64 -3.27
N ARG A 284 -16.12 15.52 -2.66
CA ARG A 284 -17.47 15.28 -2.14
C ARG A 284 -17.78 16.25 -0.98
N ASP A 285 -16.79 16.52 -0.12
CA ASP A 285 -16.92 17.45 1.01
C ASP A 285 -17.36 18.85 0.54
N ILE A 286 -16.92 19.31 -0.64
CA ILE A 286 -17.29 20.61 -1.22
C ILE A 286 -18.81 20.84 -1.20
N TRP A 287 -19.61 19.83 -1.53
CA TRP A 287 -21.08 19.95 -1.57
C TRP A 287 -21.79 19.26 -0.40
N GLN A 288 -21.22 18.18 0.16
CA GLN A 288 -21.85 17.45 1.26
C GLN A 288 -21.61 18.09 2.61
N ASN A 289 -20.40 18.53 2.90
CA ASN A 289 -20.00 18.91 4.26
C ASN A 289 -19.71 20.41 4.36
N HIS A 290 -18.95 20.96 3.42
CA HIS A 290 -18.62 22.39 3.34
C HIS A 290 -19.76 23.26 2.81
N LYS A 291 -20.68 22.67 2.03
CA LYS A 291 -21.81 23.37 1.38
C LYS A 291 -21.39 24.58 0.53
N ILE A 292 -20.22 24.53 -0.12
CA ILE A 292 -19.71 25.60 -0.99
C ILE A 292 -20.56 25.68 -2.27
N VAL A 293 -21.00 24.54 -2.80
CA VAL A 293 -21.90 24.42 -3.95
C VAL A 293 -23.01 23.41 -3.66
N PRO A 294 -24.18 23.49 -4.32
CA PRO A 294 -25.33 22.69 -3.94
C PRO A 294 -25.36 21.26 -4.48
N THR A 295 -24.58 20.93 -5.52
CA THR A 295 -24.67 19.63 -6.22
C THR A 295 -23.31 18.98 -6.47
N PRO A 296 -23.26 17.64 -6.63
CA PRO A 296 -22.03 16.94 -7.02
C PRO A 296 -21.49 17.38 -8.39
N GLU A 297 -22.32 17.74 -9.36
CA GLU A 297 -21.88 18.25 -10.67
C GLU A 297 -21.13 19.58 -10.52
N ALA A 298 -21.65 20.48 -9.68
CA ALA A 298 -21.00 21.74 -9.40
C ALA A 298 -19.68 21.55 -8.63
N ALA A 299 -19.62 20.57 -7.72
CA ALA A 299 -18.38 20.24 -7.00
C ALA A 299 -17.32 19.63 -7.92
N ALA A 300 -17.70 18.68 -8.78
CA ALA A 300 -16.81 18.09 -9.78
C ALA A 300 -16.27 19.16 -10.73
N ALA A 301 -17.13 20.03 -11.25
CA ALA A 301 -16.73 21.15 -12.10
C ALA A 301 -15.77 22.11 -11.36
N LEU A 302 -16.05 22.44 -10.10
CA LEU A 302 -15.21 23.32 -9.29
C LEU A 302 -13.81 22.71 -9.09
N GLY A 303 -13.73 21.43 -8.72
CA GLY A 303 -12.45 20.72 -8.52
C GLY A 303 -11.55 20.80 -9.75
N VAL A 304 -12.08 20.42 -10.92
CA VAL A 304 -11.29 20.42 -12.17
C VAL A 304 -10.91 21.84 -12.60
N LYS A 305 -11.84 22.81 -12.54
CA LYS A 305 -11.55 24.21 -12.90
C LYS A 305 -10.48 24.83 -11.99
N HIS A 306 -10.41 24.40 -10.73
CA HIS A 306 -9.45 24.89 -9.75
C HIS A 306 -8.21 23.99 -9.63
N GLY A 307 -7.99 23.13 -10.64
CA GLY A 307 -6.71 22.46 -10.86
C GLY A 307 -6.59 21.04 -10.33
N THR A 308 -7.61 20.50 -9.65
CA THR A 308 -7.60 19.10 -9.16
C THR A 308 -7.88 18.15 -10.30
N ASP A 309 -6.83 17.47 -10.76
CA ASP A 309 -6.86 16.62 -11.94
C ASP A 309 -7.52 15.25 -11.64
N LEU A 310 -7.37 14.74 -10.42
CA LEU A 310 -7.80 13.39 -10.00
C LEU A 310 -8.63 13.44 -8.71
N ASP A 311 -9.77 12.75 -8.69
CA ASP A 311 -10.61 12.57 -7.50
C ASP A 311 -10.28 11.23 -6.81
N CYS A 312 -9.84 11.27 -5.54
CA CYS A 312 -9.94 10.07 -4.70
C CYS A 312 -11.39 9.92 -4.26
N GLY A 313 -12.16 9.17 -5.02
CA GLY A 313 -13.59 9.05 -4.81
C GLY A 313 -14.34 8.85 -6.13
N ASP A 314 -15.61 9.20 -6.08
CA ASP A 314 -16.60 8.95 -7.13
C ASP A 314 -17.29 10.23 -7.64
N THR A 315 -16.93 11.40 -7.11
CA THR A 315 -17.66 12.65 -7.43
C THR A 315 -17.40 13.07 -8.88
N TYR A 316 -16.22 12.77 -9.42
CA TYR A 316 -15.91 13.04 -10.83
C TYR A 316 -16.71 12.18 -11.83
N ALA A 317 -17.42 11.13 -11.38
CA ALA A 317 -18.42 10.45 -12.21
C ALA A 317 -19.56 11.40 -12.67
N ALA A 318 -19.75 12.54 -11.99
CA ALA A 318 -20.73 13.57 -12.34
C ALA A 318 -20.25 14.53 -13.45
N LEU A 319 -18.98 14.49 -13.88
CA LEU A 319 -18.44 15.41 -14.90
C LEU A 319 -19.23 15.42 -16.23
N PRO A 320 -19.70 14.27 -16.77
CA PRO A 320 -20.50 14.30 -17.99
C PRO A 320 -21.81 15.09 -17.83
N ALA A 321 -22.44 14.99 -16.66
CA ALA A 321 -23.63 15.79 -16.34
C ALA A 321 -23.28 17.27 -16.16
N ALA A 322 -22.14 17.58 -15.52
CA ALA A 322 -21.64 18.94 -15.36
C ALA A 322 -21.37 19.64 -16.71
N VAL A 323 -20.82 18.92 -17.69
CA VAL A 323 -20.62 19.42 -19.06
C VAL A 323 -21.95 19.69 -19.75
N ARG A 324 -22.91 18.75 -19.68
CA ARG A 324 -24.25 18.94 -20.25
C ARG A 324 -25.00 20.11 -19.62
N ALA A 325 -24.74 20.40 -18.34
CA ALA A 325 -25.30 21.54 -17.60
C ALA A 325 -24.55 22.86 -17.84
N GLY A 326 -23.45 22.86 -18.61
CA GLY A 326 -22.64 24.07 -18.89
C GLY A 326 -21.80 24.56 -17.70
N LEU A 327 -21.56 23.72 -16.69
CA LEU A 327 -20.80 24.08 -15.49
C LEU A 327 -19.27 24.03 -15.73
N ILE A 328 -18.85 23.25 -16.72
CA ILE A 328 -17.45 23.08 -17.18
C ILE A 328 -17.49 22.65 -18.65
N ASP A 329 -16.46 22.96 -19.42
CA ASP A 329 -16.30 22.43 -20.78
C ASP A 329 -15.43 21.17 -20.82
N GLU A 330 -15.58 20.37 -21.88
CA GLU A 330 -14.79 19.16 -22.07
C GLU A 330 -13.29 19.46 -22.31
N ALA A 331 -12.95 20.64 -22.83
CA ALA A 331 -11.58 21.05 -23.05
C ALA A 331 -10.80 21.21 -21.72
N THR A 332 -11.47 21.67 -20.66
CA THR A 332 -10.90 21.77 -19.31
C THR A 332 -10.62 20.38 -18.73
N ILE A 333 -11.53 19.42 -18.96
CA ILE A 333 -11.34 18.01 -18.60
C ILE A 333 -10.13 17.42 -19.35
N ASP A 334 -10.00 17.71 -20.65
CA ASP A 334 -8.88 17.22 -21.47
C ASP A 334 -7.51 17.68 -20.96
N ILE A 335 -7.40 18.88 -20.37
CA ILE A 335 -6.15 19.38 -19.80
C ILE A 335 -5.72 18.49 -18.63
N ALA A 336 -6.61 18.24 -17.68
CA ALA A 336 -6.35 17.38 -16.53
C ALA A 336 -6.01 15.95 -16.95
N LEU A 337 -6.81 15.39 -17.86
CA LEU A 337 -6.62 14.01 -18.29
C LEU A 337 -5.34 13.80 -19.09
N LYS A 338 -4.88 14.78 -19.88
CA LYS A 338 -3.57 14.72 -20.54
C LYS A 338 -2.43 14.60 -19.52
N ARG A 339 -2.48 15.34 -18.41
CA ARG A 339 -1.48 15.19 -17.32
C ARG A 339 -1.50 13.78 -16.75
N LEU A 340 -2.69 13.25 -16.43
CA LEU A 340 -2.84 11.91 -15.88
C LEU A 340 -2.33 10.82 -16.84
N MET A 341 -2.65 10.92 -18.13
CA MET A 341 -2.20 9.94 -19.12
C MET A 341 -0.69 10.05 -19.40
N THR A 342 -0.14 11.27 -19.48
CA THR A 342 1.33 11.48 -19.54
C THR A 342 2.02 10.83 -18.34
N THR A 343 1.45 10.98 -17.14
CA THR A 343 1.97 10.37 -15.92
C THR A 343 2.03 8.84 -16.02
N ARG A 344 0.92 8.19 -16.39
CA ARG A 344 0.90 6.72 -16.54
C ARG A 344 1.90 6.22 -17.59
N MET A 345 2.09 6.98 -18.68
CA MET A 345 3.10 6.68 -19.69
C MET A 345 4.53 6.85 -19.16
N ARG A 346 4.79 7.90 -18.37
CA ARG A 346 6.10 8.14 -17.73
C ARG A 346 6.47 7.06 -16.71
N LEU A 347 5.48 6.38 -16.12
CA LEU A 347 5.67 5.21 -15.27
C LEU A 347 5.92 3.91 -16.06
N GLY A 348 5.83 3.95 -17.40
CA GLY A 348 6.09 2.84 -18.31
C GLY A 348 4.89 1.92 -18.53
N MET A 349 3.68 2.30 -18.11
CA MET A 349 2.49 1.42 -18.15
C MET A 349 1.95 1.12 -19.56
N PHE A 350 2.39 1.89 -20.56
CA PHE A 350 1.95 1.77 -21.96
C PHE A 350 3.05 1.23 -22.88
N ASP A 351 4.19 0.83 -22.32
CA ASP A 351 5.37 0.40 -23.08
C ASP A 351 5.71 -1.05 -22.71
N PRO A 352 6.31 -1.83 -23.64
CA PRO A 352 6.71 -3.20 -23.33
C PRO A 352 7.63 -3.25 -22.10
N PRO A 353 7.41 -4.16 -21.13
CA PRO A 353 8.22 -4.23 -19.90
C PRO A 353 9.72 -4.33 -20.16
N ALA A 354 10.13 -5.00 -21.26
CA ALA A 354 11.53 -5.11 -21.66
C ALA A 354 12.21 -3.75 -21.98
N LYS A 355 11.45 -2.68 -22.26
CA LYS A 355 11.97 -1.33 -22.47
C LYS A 355 12.03 -0.50 -21.18
N VAL A 356 11.34 -0.93 -20.12
CA VAL A 356 11.22 -0.21 -18.86
C VAL A 356 12.20 -0.82 -17.88
N ALA A 357 13.35 -0.17 -17.64
CA ALA A 357 14.39 -0.71 -16.76
C ALA A 357 13.87 -1.01 -15.34
N TRP A 358 13.00 -0.14 -14.80
CA TRP A 358 12.35 -0.36 -13.51
C TRP A 358 11.42 -1.58 -13.48
N ALA A 359 10.98 -2.09 -14.63
CA ALA A 359 10.20 -3.32 -14.72
C ALA A 359 11.05 -4.59 -14.59
N GLN A 360 12.37 -4.46 -14.51
CA GLN A 360 13.30 -5.56 -14.37
C GLN A 360 13.72 -5.83 -12.91
N ILE A 361 13.21 -5.04 -11.95
CA ILE A 361 13.47 -5.25 -10.52
C ILE A 361 12.82 -6.59 -10.10
N PRO A 362 13.60 -7.56 -9.59
CA PRO A 362 13.08 -8.90 -9.28
C PRO A 362 12.20 -8.89 -8.04
N ALA A 363 11.31 -9.89 -7.93
CA ALA A 363 10.47 -10.09 -6.75
C ALA A 363 11.28 -10.23 -5.44
N SER A 364 12.51 -10.74 -5.52
CA SER A 364 13.44 -10.89 -4.38
C SER A 364 13.95 -9.56 -3.80
N ALA A 365 13.70 -8.42 -4.46
CA ALA A 365 13.98 -7.11 -3.88
C ALA A 365 13.01 -6.77 -2.73
N ASN A 366 11.80 -7.33 -2.75
CA ASN A 366 10.82 -7.17 -1.68
C ASN A 366 11.25 -7.93 -0.43
N GLN A 367 11.34 -7.24 0.71
CA GLN A 367 11.77 -7.83 1.99
C GLN A 367 13.12 -8.54 1.87
N SER A 368 14.07 -7.91 1.17
CA SER A 368 15.41 -8.46 1.06
C SER A 368 16.15 -8.38 2.41
N PRO A 369 17.11 -9.28 2.70
CA PRO A 369 17.94 -9.19 3.90
C PRO A 369 18.67 -7.84 4.04
N GLN A 370 18.97 -7.18 2.92
CA GLN A 370 19.55 -5.84 2.89
C GLN A 370 18.56 -4.78 3.38
N HIS A 371 17.29 -4.86 2.96
CA HIS A 371 16.25 -3.95 3.42
C HIS A 371 15.91 -4.19 4.90
N ASP A 372 15.88 -5.44 5.36
CA ASP A 372 15.72 -5.76 6.78
C ASP A 372 16.87 -5.19 7.64
N ALA A 373 18.11 -5.32 7.16
CA ALA A 373 19.27 -4.75 7.83
C ALA A 373 19.20 -3.21 7.87
N LEU A 374 18.73 -2.59 6.78
CA LEU A 374 18.49 -1.14 6.71
C LEU A 374 17.41 -0.72 7.71
N ALA A 375 16.26 -1.39 7.75
CA ALA A 375 15.18 -1.08 8.68
C ALA A 375 15.65 -1.17 10.15
N ARG A 376 16.44 -2.19 10.48
CA ARG A 376 17.06 -2.33 11.81
C ARG A 376 18.05 -1.21 12.12
N ARG A 377 18.86 -0.79 11.14
CA ARG A 377 19.79 0.34 11.31
C ARG A 377 19.02 1.64 11.53
N THR A 378 18.04 1.94 10.68
CA THR A 378 17.19 3.12 10.77
C THR A 378 16.45 3.18 12.10
N ALA A 379 15.89 2.06 12.57
CA ALA A 379 15.26 1.97 13.88
C ALA A 379 16.23 2.30 15.03
N ARG A 380 17.49 1.83 14.95
CA ARG A 380 18.51 2.15 15.96
C ARG A 380 18.85 3.64 15.97
N GLU A 381 18.99 4.25 14.80
CA GLU A 381 19.38 5.65 14.65
C GLU A 381 18.22 6.62 14.94
N SER A 382 16.96 6.16 14.89
CA SER A 382 15.79 6.95 15.27
C SER A 382 15.55 7.10 16.78
N LEU A 383 16.25 6.33 17.61
CA LEU A 383 16.00 6.33 19.06
C LEU A 383 16.60 7.57 19.73
N VAL A 384 15.78 8.29 20.49
CA VAL A 384 16.21 9.47 21.26
C VAL A 384 16.33 9.11 22.75
N LEU A 385 17.54 9.20 23.29
CA LEU A 385 17.78 9.03 24.73
C LEU A 385 17.43 10.31 25.49
N LEU A 386 16.23 10.38 26.06
CA LEU A 386 15.75 11.56 26.77
C LEU A 386 16.35 11.73 28.18
N LYS A 387 16.61 10.61 28.88
CA LYS A 387 17.15 10.60 30.25
C LYS A 387 18.03 9.37 30.48
N ASN A 388 19.19 9.57 31.09
CA ASN A 388 20.05 8.51 31.58
C ASN A 388 20.90 9.02 32.76
N ASP A 389 20.82 8.34 33.90
CA ASP A 389 21.56 8.63 35.14
C ASP A 389 22.65 7.58 35.43
N GLY A 390 23.10 6.87 34.39
CA GLY A 390 24.14 5.82 34.45
C GLY A 390 23.59 4.40 34.44
N VAL A 391 22.27 4.23 34.31
CA VAL A 391 21.62 2.91 34.15
C VAL A 391 21.93 2.28 32.79
N LEU A 392 21.94 3.08 31.72
CA LEU A 392 22.27 2.62 30.37
C LEU A 392 23.73 2.91 30.00
N PRO A 393 24.41 1.99 29.28
CA PRO A 393 23.89 0.71 28.77
C PRO A 393 23.76 -0.35 29.87
N LEU A 394 22.78 -1.25 29.72
CA LEU A 394 22.62 -2.38 30.64
C LEU A 394 23.86 -3.28 30.62
N LYS A 395 24.30 -3.74 31.80
CA LYS A 395 25.47 -4.61 31.92
C LYS A 395 25.15 -6.01 31.36
N PRO A 396 26.04 -6.61 30.55
CA PRO A 396 25.83 -7.97 30.03
C PRO A 396 25.87 -9.05 31.13
N THR A 397 26.34 -8.69 32.33
CA THR A 397 26.42 -9.59 33.49
C THR A 397 25.11 -9.70 34.29
N LEU A 398 24.07 -8.93 33.92
CA LEU A 398 22.75 -9.04 34.55
C LEU A 398 22.23 -10.48 34.44
N LYS A 399 21.77 -11.02 35.55
CA LYS A 399 21.24 -12.39 35.62
C LYS A 399 19.73 -12.47 35.41
N ARG A 400 19.02 -11.38 35.68
CA ARG A 400 17.56 -11.30 35.57
C ARG A 400 17.16 -9.93 35.04
N ILE A 401 16.22 -9.91 34.11
CA ILE A 401 15.66 -8.69 33.52
C ILE A 401 14.14 -8.82 33.57
N ALA A 402 13.47 -7.84 34.20
CA ALA A 402 12.02 -7.73 34.15
C ALA A 402 11.64 -6.75 33.05
N VAL A 403 10.81 -7.19 32.10
CA VAL A 403 10.24 -6.37 31.03
C VAL A 403 8.76 -6.16 31.35
N ILE A 404 8.35 -4.91 31.53
CA ILE A 404 6.99 -4.58 31.96
C ILE A 404 6.38 -3.55 31.00
N GLY A 405 5.16 -3.81 30.54
CA GLY A 405 4.38 -2.85 29.77
C GLY A 405 3.51 -3.48 28.67
N PRO A 406 2.40 -2.81 28.31
CA PRO A 406 1.46 -3.33 27.31
C PRO A 406 2.02 -3.41 25.89
N THR A 407 3.05 -2.62 25.55
CA THR A 407 3.69 -2.62 24.23
C THR A 407 4.91 -3.52 24.13
N ALA A 408 5.38 -4.10 25.23
CA ALA A 408 6.65 -4.81 25.24
C ALA A 408 6.64 -6.05 24.32
N ASP A 409 5.50 -6.73 24.20
CA ASP A 409 5.32 -7.89 23.32
C ASP A 409 4.15 -7.67 22.35
N ASP A 410 4.13 -6.50 21.71
CA ASP A 410 3.09 -6.11 20.76
C ASP A 410 3.70 -5.66 19.42
N PRO A 411 3.60 -6.49 18.36
CA PRO A 411 4.04 -6.10 17.02
C PRO A 411 3.36 -4.83 16.51
N MET A 412 2.08 -4.58 16.85
CA MET A 412 1.36 -3.40 16.37
C MET A 412 1.99 -2.08 16.84
N SER A 413 2.56 -2.08 18.06
CA SER A 413 3.29 -0.92 18.60
C SER A 413 4.50 -0.51 17.76
N LEU A 414 5.03 -1.40 16.92
CA LEU A 414 6.16 -1.14 16.03
C LEU A 414 5.75 -0.48 14.71
N LEU A 415 4.48 -0.67 14.30
CA LEU A 415 4.06 -0.39 12.92
C LEU A 415 3.45 1.00 12.74
N GLY A 416 2.87 1.58 13.79
CA GLY A 416 2.09 2.81 13.65
C GLY A 416 0.88 2.62 12.72
N ASN A 417 0.73 3.48 11.70
CA ASN A 417 -0.30 3.36 10.66
C ASN A 417 0.31 3.42 9.26
N TYR A 418 -0.48 3.15 8.22
CA TYR A 418 0.00 3.12 6.82
C TYR A 418 1.25 2.22 6.62
N TYR A 419 1.21 1.02 7.21
CA TYR A 419 2.27 0.03 7.13
C TYR A 419 1.99 -1.09 6.11
N GLY A 420 3.05 -1.77 5.69
CA GLY A 420 2.98 -3.11 5.09
C GLY A 420 3.19 -4.19 6.15
N THR A 421 3.16 -5.47 5.78
CA THR A 421 3.31 -6.54 6.77
C THR A 421 4.76 -7.02 6.85
N PRO A 422 5.48 -6.82 7.96
CA PRO A 422 6.84 -7.35 8.09
C PRO A 422 6.81 -8.88 8.20
N ALA A 423 7.73 -9.58 7.53
CA ALA A 423 7.79 -11.05 7.53
C ALA A 423 8.30 -11.65 8.85
N ALA A 424 9.01 -10.85 9.66
CA ALA A 424 9.59 -11.27 10.94
C ALA A 424 9.74 -10.08 11.90
N PRO A 425 8.64 -9.48 12.39
CA PRO A 425 8.72 -8.39 13.35
C PRO A 425 9.37 -8.87 14.66
N VAL A 426 10.29 -8.06 15.20
CA VAL A 426 10.94 -8.33 16.49
C VAL A 426 10.36 -7.38 17.54
N THR A 427 9.57 -7.90 18.48
CA THR A 427 9.03 -7.11 19.60
C THR A 427 10.14 -6.65 20.54
N ILE A 428 9.87 -5.65 21.39
CA ILE A 428 10.83 -5.15 22.38
C ILE A 428 11.28 -6.30 23.31
N LEU A 429 10.33 -7.13 23.75
CA LEU A 429 10.58 -8.30 24.59
C LEU A 429 11.46 -9.32 23.87
N GLN A 430 11.15 -9.63 22.62
CA GLN A 430 11.95 -10.57 21.84
C GLN A 430 13.37 -10.04 21.63
N GLY A 431 13.53 -8.76 21.26
CA GLY A 431 14.83 -8.13 21.09
C GLY A 431 15.68 -8.14 22.37
N ILE A 432 15.07 -7.95 23.54
CA ILE A 432 15.77 -8.05 24.84
C ILE A 432 16.19 -9.51 25.12
N ARG A 433 15.33 -10.49 24.86
CA ARG A 433 15.67 -11.92 25.00
C ARG A 433 16.86 -12.31 24.12
N ASP A 434 16.85 -11.88 22.88
CA ASP A 434 17.91 -12.16 21.91
C ASP A 434 19.23 -11.48 22.29
N ALA A 435 19.16 -10.25 22.83
CA ALA A 435 20.33 -9.49 23.26
C ALA A 435 20.92 -9.97 24.62
N ALA A 436 20.12 -10.64 25.46
CA ALA A 436 20.52 -11.08 26.80
C ALA A 436 20.22 -12.58 27.04
N PRO A 437 20.78 -13.51 26.21
CA PRO A 437 20.44 -14.93 26.27
C PRO A 437 20.89 -15.62 27.57
N GLN A 438 21.81 -15.01 28.31
CA GLN A 438 22.33 -15.50 29.60
C GLN A 438 21.53 -14.98 30.81
N ALA A 439 20.60 -14.05 30.59
CA ALA A 439 19.73 -13.52 31.63
C ALA A 439 18.36 -14.20 31.59
N GLN A 440 17.77 -14.43 32.75
CA GLN A 440 16.37 -14.80 32.82
C GLN A 440 15.52 -13.54 32.54
N VAL A 441 14.88 -13.49 31.37
CA VAL A 441 13.97 -12.41 30.99
C VAL A 441 12.53 -12.79 31.38
N ILE A 442 11.97 -12.03 32.33
CA ILE A 442 10.60 -12.22 32.83
C ILE A 442 9.74 -11.09 32.29
N TYR A 443 8.57 -11.42 31.75
CA TYR A 443 7.61 -10.46 31.22
C TYR A 443 6.37 -10.36 32.11
N ALA A 444 5.85 -9.15 32.27
CA ALA A 444 4.50 -8.91 32.76
C ALA A 444 3.88 -7.75 31.98
N ARG A 445 2.62 -7.87 31.57
CA ARG A 445 1.91 -6.79 30.87
C ARG A 445 1.81 -5.52 31.72
N GLY A 446 1.55 -5.67 33.02
CA GLY A 446 1.34 -4.55 33.94
C GLY A 446 -0.07 -4.00 33.79
N SER A 447 -0.24 -2.94 33.00
CA SER A 447 -1.51 -2.27 32.72
C SER A 447 -1.83 -2.27 31.23
N ASP A 448 -3.06 -1.89 30.87
CA ASP A 448 -3.43 -1.58 29.49
C ASP A 448 -2.99 -0.17 29.07
N LEU A 449 -2.94 0.08 27.76
CA LEU A 449 -2.60 1.41 27.20
C LEU A 449 -3.69 2.45 27.44
N VAL A 450 -4.96 2.02 27.40
CA VAL A 450 -6.13 2.86 27.61
C VAL A 450 -7.14 2.04 28.41
N GLU A 451 -7.52 2.53 29.59
CA GLU A 451 -8.58 1.91 30.40
C GLU A 451 -9.92 1.98 29.66
N GLY A 452 -10.67 0.86 29.64
CA GLY A 452 -11.99 0.81 29.01
C GLY A 452 -11.99 0.83 27.48
N ARG A 453 -10.83 0.76 26.81
CA ARG A 453 -10.75 0.49 25.37
C ARG A 453 -10.83 -1.02 25.14
N GLU A 454 -11.96 -1.60 25.52
CA GLU A 454 -12.38 -2.86 24.91
C GLU A 454 -12.61 -2.53 23.44
N ASP A 455 -11.88 -3.16 22.53
CA ASP A 455 -12.46 -3.40 21.22
C ASP A 455 -13.63 -4.34 21.51
N PRO A 456 -14.90 -3.89 21.41
CA PRO A 456 -16.04 -4.71 21.82
C PRO A 456 -16.15 -6.00 21.01
N ASN A 457 -15.34 -6.15 19.95
CA ASN A 457 -15.25 -7.34 19.11
C ASN A 457 -13.99 -8.19 19.33
N ALA A 458 -13.00 -7.74 20.13
CA ALA A 458 -11.77 -8.50 20.35
C ALA A 458 -11.80 -9.27 21.66
N ALA A 459 -11.92 -10.60 21.56
CA ALA A 459 -11.69 -11.48 22.69
C ALA A 459 -10.27 -11.29 23.25
N ALA A 460 -10.16 -11.14 24.58
CA ALA A 460 -8.86 -11.03 25.23
C ALA A 460 -8.06 -12.33 24.97
N PRO A 461 -6.81 -12.23 24.45
CA PRO A 461 -6.03 -13.42 24.19
C PRO A 461 -5.64 -14.09 25.50
N ILE A 462 -5.75 -15.42 25.53
CA ILE A 462 -5.24 -16.23 26.63
C ILE A 462 -3.72 -16.06 26.70
N ASP A 463 -3.22 -15.72 27.89
CA ASP A 463 -1.78 -15.63 28.13
C ASP A 463 -1.10 -16.97 27.78
N THR A 464 -0.04 -16.89 26.98
CA THR A 464 0.70 -18.05 26.47
C THR A 464 1.14 -19.01 27.58
N ARG A 465 1.38 -18.51 28.80
CA ARG A 465 1.77 -19.34 29.94
C ARG A 465 0.70 -20.35 30.35
N TYR A 466 -0.54 -20.16 29.94
CA TYR A 466 -1.67 -21.06 30.18
C TYR A 466 -1.96 -22.00 29.01
N LEU A 467 -1.16 -21.97 27.94
CA LEU A 467 -1.35 -22.82 26.76
C LEU A 467 -0.18 -23.80 26.66
N ARG A 468 -0.46 -25.08 26.38
CA ARG A 468 0.56 -26.09 26.05
C ARG A 468 0.21 -26.82 24.75
N PRO A 469 1.18 -27.14 23.88
CA PRO A 469 0.90 -27.81 22.62
C PRO A 469 0.45 -29.27 22.82
N ALA A 470 0.84 -29.88 23.93
CA ALA A 470 0.45 -31.23 24.34
C ALA A 470 0.63 -31.43 25.85
N ALA A 471 0.05 -32.52 26.38
CA ALA A 471 0.26 -32.93 27.77
C ALA A 471 1.75 -33.15 28.08
N GLY A 472 2.22 -32.52 29.16
CA GLY A 472 3.62 -32.62 29.62
C GLY A 472 4.62 -31.76 28.82
N ALA A 473 4.18 -30.99 27.83
CA ALA A 473 5.06 -30.08 27.11
C ALA A 473 5.54 -28.92 28.00
N THR A 474 6.80 -28.52 27.82
CA THR A 474 7.40 -27.36 28.51
C THR A 474 7.28 -26.06 27.71
N GLN A 475 6.97 -26.17 26.41
CA GLN A 475 6.76 -25.05 25.50
C GLN A 475 5.39 -24.42 25.75
N ASN A 476 5.30 -23.09 25.65
CA ASN A 476 4.05 -22.35 25.73
C ASN A 476 3.40 -22.22 24.34
N GLY A 477 2.07 -22.27 24.27
CA GLY A 477 1.29 -22.13 23.02
C GLY A 477 0.44 -23.34 22.67
N LEU A 478 -0.22 -23.30 21.51
CA LEU A 478 -0.96 -24.42 20.93
C LEU A 478 -0.31 -24.90 19.65
N THR A 479 -0.51 -26.17 19.28
CA THR A 479 -0.08 -26.68 17.97
C THR A 479 -1.06 -26.19 16.92
N GLY A 480 -0.58 -25.37 15.98
CA GLY A 480 -1.32 -24.89 14.82
C GLY A 480 -0.98 -25.70 13.58
N GLU A 481 -1.99 -26.29 12.95
CA GLU A 481 -1.89 -26.99 11.67
C GLU A 481 -2.66 -26.18 10.60
N TYR A 482 -1.99 -25.85 9.49
CA TYR A 482 -2.54 -24.97 8.47
C TYR A 482 -2.74 -25.71 7.16
N PHE A 483 -3.96 -25.67 6.61
CA PHE A 483 -4.40 -26.48 5.47
C PHE A 483 -4.79 -25.60 4.30
N LYS A 484 -4.57 -26.10 3.07
CA LYS A 484 -5.16 -25.51 1.87
C LYS A 484 -6.68 -25.76 1.87
N GLY A 485 -7.45 -24.74 1.50
CA GLY A 485 -8.90 -24.82 1.48
C GLY A 485 -9.55 -24.79 2.87
N ARG A 486 -10.88 -24.70 2.89
CA ARG A 486 -11.68 -24.46 4.11
C ARG A 486 -12.06 -25.72 4.91
N ALA A 487 -11.71 -26.92 4.42
CA ALA A 487 -12.25 -28.18 4.93
C ALA A 487 -11.47 -28.81 6.10
N LEU A 488 -10.34 -28.23 6.54
CA LEU A 488 -9.40 -28.86 7.48
C LEU A 488 -8.99 -30.29 7.06
N ALA A 489 -8.79 -30.49 5.76
CA ALA A 489 -8.55 -31.80 5.16
C ALA A 489 -7.21 -31.86 4.43
N GLY A 490 -6.67 -33.07 4.30
CA GLY A 490 -5.37 -33.33 3.68
C GLY A 490 -4.19 -33.10 4.64
N THR A 491 -2.99 -33.04 4.07
CA THR A 491 -1.75 -32.79 4.83
C THR A 491 -1.61 -31.27 5.10
N PRO A 492 -1.34 -30.85 6.34
CA PRO A 492 -1.02 -29.45 6.62
C PRO A 492 0.16 -28.97 5.77
N VAL A 493 0.05 -27.76 5.21
CA VAL A 493 1.16 -27.05 4.55
C VAL A 493 2.22 -26.63 5.57
N LEU A 494 1.77 -26.24 6.77
CA LEU A 494 2.59 -25.76 7.85
C LEU A 494 2.05 -26.32 9.17
N THR A 495 2.94 -26.77 10.04
CA THR A 495 2.64 -27.09 11.44
C THR A 495 3.65 -26.37 12.32
N ARG A 496 3.17 -25.62 13.31
CA ARG A 496 4.03 -24.91 14.27
C ARG A 496 3.36 -24.77 15.64
N ILE A 497 4.14 -24.36 16.64
CA ILE A 497 3.60 -23.96 17.94
C ILE A 497 3.33 -22.47 17.87
N ASP A 498 2.07 -22.08 18.04
CA ASP A 498 1.65 -20.70 18.12
C ASP A 498 1.52 -20.29 19.60
N PRO A 499 2.40 -19.42 20.12
CA PRO A 499 2.38 -19.01 21.52
C PRO A 499 1.08 -18.30 21.91
N ARG A 500 0.46 -17.60 20.95
CA ARG A 500 -0.75 -16.80 21.14
C ARG A 500 -1.68 -16.97 19.95
N ILE A 501 -2.96 -17.26 20.21
CA ILE A 501 -4.00 -17.36 19.18
C ILE A 501 -4.69 -16.01 19.08
N ALA A 502 -4.09 -15.09 18.33
CA ALA A 502 -4.58 -13.73 18.12
C ALA A 502 -4.09 -13.19 16.78
N PHE A 503 -4.34 -13.96 15.72
CA PHE A 503 -3.84 -13.64 14.38
C PHE A 503 -4.69 -12.55 13.71
N ARG A 504 -4.02 -11.61 13.05
CA ARG A 504 -4.62 -10.65 12.12
C ARG A 504 -3.83 -10.74 10.82
N TRP A 505 -4.37 -11.50 9.87
CA TRP A 505 -3.69 -11.73 8.59
C TRP A 505 -3.99 -10.63 7.56
N ASP A 506 -5.07 -9.87 7.75
CA ASP A 506 -5.53 -8.75 6.90
C ASP A 506 -5.60 -9.12 5.40
N ARG A 507 -4.53 -8.88 4.64
CA ARG A 507 -4.44 -9.18 3.21
C ARG A 507 -3.44 -10.28 2.86
N ASN A 508 -2.88 -10.95 3.86
CA ASN A 508 -1.86 -11.98 3.74
C ASN A 508 -2.42 -13.37 4.02
N ALA A 509 -1.64 -14.39 3.64
CA ALA A 509 -1.87 -15.77 4.05
C ALA A 509 -0.99 -16.13 5.28
N PRO A 510 -1.38 -17.13 6.09
CA PRO A 510 -0.60 -17.55 7.26
C PRO A 510 0.84 -18.01 6.97
N THR A 511 1.15 -18.31 5.72
CA THR A 511 2.46 -18.77 5.25
C THR A 511 3.31 -17.67 4.63
N ASP A 512 2.81 -16.46 4.46
CA ASP A 512 3.54 -15.39 3.74
C ASP A 512 4.87 -15.07 4.41
N ASP A 513 4.92 -15.09 5.74
CA ASP A 513 6.15 -14.91 6.51
C ASP A 513 7.19 -16.02 6.21
N ALA A 514 6.75 -17.27 6.08
CA ALA A 514 7.64 -18.40 5.77
C ALA A 514 8.12 -18.33 4.31
N VAL A 515 7.29 -17.82 3.40
CA VAL A 515 7.70 -17.54 2.01
C VAL A 515 8.71 -16.40 1.98
N GLY A 516 8.45 -15.31 2.70
CA GLY A 516 9.35 -14.16 2.80
C GLY A 516 10.72 -14.53 3.37
N ARG A 517 10.77 -15.45 4.33
CA ARG A 517 12.02 -15.99 4.88
C ARG A 517 12.69 -17.05 3.99
N GLY A 518 12.07 -17.46 2.88
CA GLY A 518 12.56 -18.52 2.01
C GLY A 518 12.46 -19.93 2.61
N GLU A 519 11.71 -20.10 3.69
CA GLU A 519 11.46 -21.38 4.38
C GLU A 519 10.39 -22.20 3.66
N LEU A 520 9.50 -21.54 2.92
CA LEU A 520 8.45 -22.15 2.11
C LEU A 520 8.51 -21.62 0.68
N HIS A 521 8.43 -22.52 -0.30
CA HIS A 521 8.32 -22.11 -1.69
C HIS A 521 6.90 -21.63 -2.00
N ALA A 522 6.76 -20.56 -2.79
CA ALA A 522 5.50 -19.85 -3.00
C ALA A 522 4.37 -20.72 -3.61
N ASP A 523 4.70 -21.76 -4.39
CA ASP A 523 3.73 -22.71 -4.94
C ASP A 523 3.02 -23.58 -3.86
N ARG A 524 3.70 -23.76 -2.73
CA ARG A 524 3.19 -24.49 -1.57
C ARG A 524 2.52 -23.57 -0.55
N ALA A 525 2.62 -22.25 -0.70
CA ALA A 525 1.97 -21.29 0.16
C ALA A 525 0.45 -21.49 0.20
N LEU A 526 -0.14 -21.07 1.31
CA LEU A 526 -1.58 -20.95 1.46
C LEU A 526 -2.07 -19.77 0.64
N ASP A 527 -3.28 -19.90 0.10
CA ASP A 527 -4.01 -18.76 -0.42
C ASP A 527 -4.51 -17.91 0.76
N LYS A 528 -4.60 -16.59 0.57
CA LYS A 528 -5.04 -15.65 1.62
C LYS A 528 -6.55 -15.70 1.89
N ASP A 529 -7.36 -16.14 0.93
CA ASP A 529 -8.82 -16.18 1.00
C ASP A 529 -9.36 -17.65 1.00
N ASP A 530 -8.47 -18.64 0.86
CA ASP A 530 -8.81 -20.07 0.81
C ASP A 530 -7.85 -20.97 1.63
N PHE A 531 -7.97 -20.88 2.95
CA PHE A 531 -7.25 -21.74 3.89
C PHE A 531 -8.11 -22.11 5.11
N SER A 532 -7.61 -23.02 5.93
CA SER A 532 -8.17 -23.30 7.25
C SER A 532 -7.06 -23.67 8.24
N VAL A 533 -7.30 -23.43 9.53
CA VAL A 533 -6.30 -23.67 10.59
C VAL A 533 -6.94 -24.45 11.73
N ARG A 534 -6.22 -25.45 12.25
CA ARG A 534 -6.60 -26.17 13.46
C ARG A 534 -5.56 -25.91 14.54
N TRP A 535 -6.00 -25.29 15.63
CA TRP A 535 -5.20 -25.19 16.85
C TRP A 535 -5.65 -26.24 17.87
N HIS A 536 -4.69 -26.98 18.43
CA HIS A 536 -4.96 -27.99 19.45
C HIS A 536 -3.87 -28.03 20.52
N GLY A 537 -4.26 -28.40 21.75
CA GLY A 537 -3.36 -28.48 22.90
C GLY A 537 -4.13 -28.49 24.22
N GLN A 538 -3.50 -27.98 25.27
CA GLN A 538 -4.08 -27.87 26.61
C GLN A 538 -4.22 -26.41 27.04
N LEU A 539 -5.33 -26.11 27.70
CA LEU A 539 -5.53 -24.92 28.51
C LEU A 539 -5.25 -25.26 29.97
N LEU A 540 -4.43 -24.45 30.64
CA LEU A 540 -4.03 -24.60 32.03
C LEU A 540 -4.62 -23.44 32.86
N PRO A 541 -5.79 -23.62 33.49
CA PRO A 541 -6.38 -22.58 34.32
C PRO A 541 -5.41 -22.15 35.43
N PRO A 542 -5.20 -20.83 35.64
CA PRO A 542 -4.31 -20.35 36.71
C PRO A 542 -4.76 -20.74 38.11
N VAL A 543 -6.08 -20.86 38.31
CA VAL A 543 -6.72 -21.18 39.58
C VAL A 543 -7.99 -21.99 39.33
N SER A 544 -8.53 -22.65 40.35
CA SER A 544 -9.84 -23.28 40.26
C SER A 544 -10.95 -22.22 40.22
N GLY A 545 -11.93 -22.39 39.33
CA GLY A 545 -13.06 -21.46 39.22
C GLY A 545 -13.87 -21.65 37.93
N ASN A 546 -14.82 -20.75 37.74
CA ASN A 546 -15.60 -20.67 36.51
C ASN A 546 -14.87 -19.77 35.50
N TYR A 547 -14.81 -20.20 34.25
CA TYR A 547 -14.18 -19.48 33.16
C TYR A 547 -15.18 -19.30 32.01
N GLU A 548 -15.12 -18.14 31.38
CA GLU A 548 -15.77 -17.89 30.10
C GLU A 548 -14.72 -17.98 29.00
N LEU A 549 -15.01 -18.76 27.95
CA LEU A 549 -14.18 -18.83 26.75
C LEU A 549 -14.88 -18.06 25.64
N GLN A 550 -14.17 -17.09 25.07
CA GLN A 550 -14.62 -16.29 23.95
C GLN A 550 -13.73 -16.56 22.74
N ILE A 551 -14.32 -16.51 21.55
CA ILE A 551 -13.60 -16.62 20.28
C ILE A 551 -14.17 -15.59 19.31
N ALA A 552 -13.28 -14.98 18.54
CA ALA A 552 -13.61 -14.05 17.47
C ALA A 552 -12.85 -14.48 16.22
N ALA A 553 -13.53 -14.50 15.07
CA ALA A 553 -12.98 -14.83 13.77
C ALA A 553 -13.68 -13.98 12.69
N ASP A 554 -12.98 -13.75 11.57
CA ASP A 554 -13.51 -13.01 10.40
C ASP A 554 -14.41 -13.92 9.52
N ASP A 555 -14.28 -15.25 9.68
CA ASP A 555 -14.99 -16.32 8.97
C ASP A 555 -15.57 -17.36 9.95
N GLY A 556 -15.84 -18.58 9.49
CA GLY A 556 -16.36 -19.67 10.32
C GLY A 556 -15.36 -20.20 11.34
N VAL A 557 -15.87 -20.60 12.52
CA VAL A 557 -15.05 -21.04 13.64
C VAL A 557 -15.72 -22.16 14.44
N ARG A 558 -14.90 -23.10 14.90
CA ARG A 558 -15.31 -24.18 15.80
C ARG A 558 -14.42 -24.21 17.04
N LEU A 559 -15.03 -24.25 18.22
CA LEU A 559 -14.34 -24.43 19.50
C LEU A 559 -14.82 -25.70 20.17
N SER A 560 -13.88 -26.59 20.51
CA SER A 560 -14.15 -27.78 21.32
C SER A 560 -13.26 -27.81 22.55
N LEU A 561 -13.80 -28.28 23.68
CA LEU A 561 -13.06 -28.51 24.91
C LEU A 561 -13.33 -29.93 25.38
N ASP A 562 -12.27 -30.71 25.66
CA ASP A 562 -12.36 -32.11 26.09
C ASP A 562 -13.26 -32.98 25.20
N GLY A 563 -13.17 -32.77 23.88
CA GLY A 563 -13.95 -33.50 22.87
C GLY A 563 -15.41 -33.04 22.73
N LYS A 564 -15.87 -32.08 23.53
CA LYS A 564 -17.21 -31.50 23.42
C LYS A 564 -17.17 -30.22 22.59
N LEU A 565 -17.97 -30.16 21.53
CA LEU A 565 -18.18 -28.95 20.73
C LEU A 565 -18.94 -27.91 21.57
N LEU A 566 -18.37 -26.71 21.70
CA LEU A 566 -18.92 -25.60 22.46
C LEU A 566 -19.46 -24.49 21.55
N ILE A 567 -18.75 -24.20 20.46
CA ILE A 567 -19.10 -23.15 19.47
C ILE A 567 -18.94 -23.75 18.07
N ASP A 568 -19.92 -23.49 17.21
CA ASP A 568 -19.94 -23.85 15.78
C ASP A 568 -20.65 -22.71 15.03
N GLN A 569 -19.88 -21.86 14.36
CA GLN A 569 -20.36 -20.64 13.68
C GLN A 569 -19.82 -20.55 12.26
#